data_AF-A0A963DNZ9-F1
#
_entry.id   AF-A0A963DNZ9-F1
#
_cell.length_a   1.000
_cell.length_b   1.000
_cell.length_c   1.000
_cell.angle_alpha   90.00
_cell.angle_beta   90.00
_cell.angle_gamma   90.00
#
_symmetry.space_group_name_H-M   'P 1'
#
loop_
_entity.id
_entity.type
_entity.pdbx_description
1 polymer ?
#
loop_
_entity_poly.entity_id
_entity_poly.type
_entity_poly.pdbx_seq_one_letter_code
_entity_poly.pdbx_strand_id
1 'polypeptide(L)'
;MPSKPDSDHSNPPSNSRSPGPLSIVLSVLSAFFGVQSEKNRERDFQHGRPIHYILVGLIMTLLFILGVLIAVKLALRSAGV
;
A
#
# COMPACT_ATOMS: atom_id res chain seq x y z
N MET A 1 47.71 -22.52 -24.21
CA MET A 1 47.13 -22.98 -22.94
C MET A 1 45.60 -23.01 -23.09
N PRO A 2 44.95 -24.03 -22.51
CA PRO A 2 43.51 -24.28 -22.54
C PRO A 2 42.67 -23.18 -21.87
N SER A 3 41.41 -23.10 -22.30
CA SER A 3 40.33 -22.24 -21.81
C SER A 3 40.19 -22.27 -20.28
N LYS A 4 40.15 -21.09 -19.64
CA LYS A 4 39.72 -20.99 -18.24
C LYS A 4 38.21 -21.25 -18.18
N PRO A 5 37.73 -22.17 -17.32
CA PRO A 5 36.33 -22.53 -17.24
C PRO A 5 35.51 -21.42 -16.57
N ASP A 6 34.39 -21.10 -17.21
CA ASP A 6 33.06 -20.82 -16.66
C ASP A 6 33.05 -20.09 -15.31
N SER A 7 32.87 -18.77 -15.37
CA SER A 7 32.33 -18.00 -14.26
C SER A 7 30.90 -18.43 -14.00
N ASP A 8 30.76 -19.50 -13.21
CA ASP A 8 29.52 -19.95 -12.60
C ASP A 8 28.94 -18.80 -11.77
N HIS A 9 27.96 -18.11 -12.35
CA HIS A 9 27.04 -17.24 -11.62
C HIS A 9 26.22 -18.12 -10.70
N SER A 10 26.82 -18.47 -9.56
CA SER A 10 26.15 -19.03 -8.41
C SER A 10 25.14 -18.01 -7.89
N ASN A 11 23.94 -18.03 -8.49
CA ASN A 11 22.76 -17.51 -7.84
C ASN A 11 22.70 -18.18 -6.46
N PRO A 12 22.69 -17.43 -5.35
CA PRO A 12 22.49 -18.04 -4.05
C PRO A 12 21.18 -18.83 -4.11
N PRO A 13 21.09 -20.00 -3.45
CA PRO A 13 19.91 -20.85 -3.52
C PRO A 13 18.70 -20.01 -3.11
N SER A 14 17.84 -19.69 -4.08
CA SER A 14 16.62 -18.97 -3.85
C SER A 14 15.73 -19.92 -3.05
N ASN A 15 15.65 -19.67 -1.75
CA ASN A 15 14.73 -20.37 -0.87
C ASN A 15 13.33 -19.86 -1.21
N SER A 16 12.77 -20.35 -2.31
CA SER A 16 11.45 -20.05 -2.86
C SER A 16 10.37 -20.68 -1.99
N ARG A 17 10.31 -20.23 -0.73
CA ARG A 17 9.13 -20.49 0.09
C ARG A 17 8.01 -19.68 -0.51
N SER A 18 6.98 -20.37 -1.03
CA SER A 18 5.74 -19.75 -1.45
C SER A 18 5.30 -18.74 -0.40
N PRO A 19 4.94 -17.50 -0.80
CA PRO A 19 4.44 -16.52 0.14
C PRO A 19 3.31 -17.17 0.95
N GLY A 20 3.50 -17.28 2.27
CA GLY A 20 2.50 -17.90 3.12
C GLY A 20 1.16 -17.16 2.95
N PRO A 21 0.01 -17.80 3.20
CA PRO A 21 -1.31 -17.15 3.10
C PRO A 21 -1.38 -15.83 3.89
N LEU A 22 -0.67 -15.78 5.01
CA LEU A 22 -0.46 -14.59 5.82
C LEU A 22 0.18 -13.42 5.03
N SER A 23 1.21 -13.68 4.23
CA SER A 23 1.90 -12.66 3.43
C SER A 23 1.05 -12.11 2.28
N ILE A 24 0.14 -12.93 1.76
CA ILE A 24 -0.80 -12.56 0.70
C ILE A 24 -1.89 -11.61 1.27
N VAL A 25 -2.40 -11.88 2.47
CA VAL A 25 -3.31 -10.96 3.20
C VAL A 25 -2.60 -9.65 3.54
N LEU A 26 -1.34 -9.72 4.00
CA LEU A 26 -0.52 -8.53 4.27
C LEU A 26 -0.30 -7.66 3.01
N SER A 27 -0.14 -8.28 1.84
CA SER A 27 0.00 -7.56 0.56
C SER A 27 -1.31 -6.87 0.12
N VAL A 28 -2.44 -7.58 0.20
CA VAL A 28 -3.77 -7.03 -0.13
C VAL A 28 -4.15 -5.87 0.81
N LEU A 29 -3.81 -5.97 2.09
CA LEU A 29 -3.94 -4.86 3.04
C LEU A 29 -3.03 -3.68 2.66
N SER A 30 -1.78 -3.90 2.25
CA SER A 30 -0.90 -2.79 1.84
C SER A 30 -1.45 -2.01 0.62
N ALA A 31 -2.10 -2.70 -0.31
CA ALA A 31 -2.70 -2.13 -1.51
C ALA A 31 -3.97 -1.29 -1.23
N PHE A 32 -4.73 -1.61 -0.19
CA PHE A 32 -5.95 -0.88 0.16
C PHE A 32 -5.68 0.48 0.84
N PHE A 33 -4.48 0.66 1.40
CA PHE A 33 -4.14 1.78 2.26
C PHE A 33 -3.45 2.96 1.56
N GLY A 34 -3.37 2.96 0.22
CA GLY A 34 -2.90 4.14 -0.51
C GLY A 34 -1.39 4.16 -0.73
N VAL A 35 -0.80 3.04 -1.17
CA VAL A 35 0.56 3.03 -1.73
C VAL A 35 0.57 3.87 -3.00
N GLN A 36 0.76 5.18 -2.81
CA GLN A 36 1.03 6.09 -3.89
C GLN A 36 2.39 5.70 -4.46
N SER A 37 2.39 5.27 -5.72
CA SER A 37 3.63 4.95 -6.44
C SER A 37 4.64 6.07 -6.26
N GLU A 38 5.91 5.71 -6.08
CA GLU A 38 7.01 6.66 -5.93
C GLU A 38 7.02 7.69 -7.06
N LYS A 39 6.63 7.33 -8.28
CA LYS A 39 6.45 8.25 -9.42
C LYS A 39 5.39 9.33 -9.18
N ASN A 40 4.30 8.97 -8.50
CA ASN A 40 3.23 9.89 -8.15
C ASN A 40 3.72 10.87 -7.07
N ARG A 41 4.45 10.34 -6.07
CA ARG A 41 5.14 11.14 -5.04
C ARG A 41 6.17 12.08 -5.67
N GLU A 42 7.01 11.58 -6.57
CA GLU A 42 8.02 12.38 -7.26
C GLU A 42 7.37 13.56 -7.99
N ARG A 43 6.32 13.32 -8.79
CA ARG A 43 5.60 14.38 -9.50
C ARG A 43 4.94 15.37 -8.55
N ASP A 44 4.28 14.86 -7.51
CA ASP A 44 3.54 15.63 -6.52
C ASP A 44 4.46 16.50 -5.64
N PHE A 45 5.70 16.06 -5.42
CA PHE A 45 6.70 16.75 -4.60
C PHE A 45 7.69 17.61 -5.42
N GLN A 46 7.93 17.27 -6.69
CA GLN A 46 8.77 18.06 -7.61
C GLN A 46 8.01 19.28 -8.18
N HIS A 47 6.71 19.15 -8.44
CA HIS A 47 5.91 20.19 -9.10
C HIS A 47 4.84 20.80 -8.19
N GLY A 48 4.52 20.17 -7.05
CA GLY A 48 3.48 20.60 -6.12
C GLY A 48 4.01 21.01 -4.76
N ARG A 49 3.27 21.86 -4.04
CA ARG A 49 3.57 22.20 -2.64
C ARG A 49 3.03 21.08 -1.72
N PRO A 50 3.86 20.39 -0.91
CA PRO A 50 3.43 19.29 -0.04
C PRO A 50 2.24 19.62 0.87
N ILE A 51 2.09 20.89 1.26
CA ILE A 51 0.98 21.37 2.09
C ILE A 51 -0.41 21.09 1.51
N HIS A 52 -0.57 21.08 0.18
CA HIS A 52 -1.88 20.81 -0.45
C HIS A 52 -2.28 19.34 -0.27
N TYR A 53 -1.34 18.42 -0.40
CA TYR A 53 -1.57 16.99 -0.23
C TYR A 53 -1.96 16.65 1.22
N ILE A 54 -1.35 17.33 2.19
CA ILE A 54 -1.69 17.19 3.62
C ILE A 54 -3.11 17.68 3.90
N LEU A 55 -3.49 18.85 3.37
CA LEU A 55 -4.85 19.38 3.52
C LEU A 55 -5.90 18.46 2.90
N VAL A 56 -5.67 17.98 1.68
CA VAL A 56 -6.57 17.03 1.00
C VAL A 56 -6.67 15.71 1.78
N GLY A 57 -5.54 15.18 2.25
CA GLY A 57 -5.52 13.97 3.09
C GLY A 57 -6.34 14.15 4.37
N LEU A 58 -6.18 15.29 5.05
CA LEU A 58 -6.94 15.61 6.26
C LEU A 58 -8.45 15.68 5.99
N ILE A 59 -8.86 16.34 4.91
CA ILE A 59 -10.28 16.41 4.50
C ILE A 59 -10.82 15.01 4.21
N MET A 60 -10.09 14.20 3.45
CA MET A 60 -10.50 12.83 3.13
C MET A 60 -10.65 11.96 4.38
N THR A 61 -9.75 12.09 5.36
CA THR A 61 -9.86 11.40 6.64
C THR A 61 -11.11 11.82 7.41
N LEU A 62 -11.41 13.12 7.46
CA LEU A 62 -12.62 13.62 8.13
C LEU A 62 -13.90 13.10 7.47
N LEU A 63 -13.93 13.07 6.13
CA LEU A 63 -15.05 12.50 5.37
C LEU A 63 -15.23 11.01 5.64
N PHE A 64 -14.14 10.25 5.70
CA PHE A 64 -14.19 8.82 6.03
C PHE A 64 -14.78 8.57 7.42
N ILE A 65 -14.33 9.33 8.42
CA ILE A 65 -14.86 9.26 9.79
C ILE A 65 -16.37 9.54 9.79
N LEU A 66 -16.79 10.60 9.10
CA LEU A 66 -18.21 10.94 9.02
C LEU A 66 -19.02 9.84 8.34
N GLY A 67 -18.50 9.25 7.26
CA GLY A 67 -19.12 8.11 6.58
C GLY A 67 -19.32 6.92 7.51
N VAL A 68 -18.31 6.55 8.31
CA VAL A 68 -18.42 5.49 9.31
C VAL A 68 -19.46 5.83 10.38
N LEU A 69 -19.49 7.08 10.88
CA LEU A 69 -20.49 7.51 11.86
C LEU A 69 -21.92 7.42 11.32
N ILE A 70 -22.14 7.82 10.08
CA ILE A 70 -23.45 7.72 9.42
C ILE A 70 -23.83 6.25 9.27
N ALA A 71 -22.91 5.41 8.80
CA ALA A 71 -23.14 3.98 8.62
C ALA A 71 -23.54 3.32 9.96
N VAL A 72 -22.83 3.63 11.05
CA VAL A 72 -23.15 3.13 12.39
C VAL A 72 -24.51 3.64 12.87
N LYS A 73 -24.81 4.93 12.68
CA LYS A 73 -26.13 5.48 13.05
C LYS A 73 -27.26 4.82 12.27
N LEU A 74 -27.06 4.53 11.00
CA LEU A 74 -28.04 3.83 10.17
C LEU A 74 -28.20 2.38 10.64
N ALA A 75 -27.10 1.71 10.97
CA ALA A 75 -27.13 0.35 11.51
C ALA A 75 -27.90 0.28 12.83
N LEU A 76 -27.65 1.20 13.77
CA LEU A 76 -28.36 1.26 15.05
C LEU A 76 -29.86 1.52 14.85
N ARG A 77 -30.21 2.48 13.99
CA ARG A 77 -31.61 2.73 13.62
C ARG A 77 -32.28 1.51 13.01
N SER A 78 -31.58 0.77 12.16
CA SER A 78 -32.10 -0.46 11.55
C SER A 78 -32.26 -1.60 12.56
N ALA A 79 -31.41 -1.62 13.59
CA ALA A 79 -31.45 -2.59 14.67
C ALA A 79 -32.49 -2.26 15.75
N GLY A 80 -33.16 -1.10 15.66
CA GLY A 80 -34.21 -0.70 16.60
C GLY A 80 -33.69 -0.20 17.96
N VAL A 81 -32.43 0.20 18.04
CA VAL A 81 -31.79 0.82 19.23
C VAL A 81 -31.65 2.32 19.06
#